data_AF-A0A7H0FVI5-F1
#
_entry.id   AF-A0A7H0FVI5-F1
#
_cell.length_a   1.000
_cell.length_b   1.000
_cell.length_c   1.000
_cell.angle_alpha   90.00
_cell.angle_beta   90.00
_cell.angle_gamma   90.00
#
_symmetry.space_group_name_H-M   'P 1'
#
loop_
_entity.id
_entity.type
_entity.pdbx_description
1 polymer ?
#
loop_
_entity_poly.entity_id
_entity_poly.type
_entity_poly.pdbx_seq_one_letter_code
_entity_poly.pdbx_strand_id
1 'polypeptide(L)'
;MNLRNPLIALVLLLAWLPAYPQAIGIPDPGDIPLREPAEFPALPLDIRHDLERRGCRIPQSQQADPNARSNVVSGRFGSAAQRDWAVLCSRNGDSSLLVYWRGDINDVLVEAGSPDMDWMQWQGPPEGWQYTRYIATATPKMIRRLADAFGDPSELPVPLDHDGIEAGDSGKASTIRYWHHGQWIELTGMD
;
A
#
# COMPACT_ATOMS: atom_id res chain seq x y z
N MET A 1 -10.21 -80.81 8.50
CA MET A 1 -9.93 -80.66 7.04
C MET A 1 -11.27 -80.46 6.36
N ASN A 2 -11.63 -79.38 5.67
CA ASN A 2 -10.95 -78.17 5.21
C ASN A 2 -12.02 -77.08 5.07
N LEU A 3 -11.84 -75.91 5.68
CA LEU A 3 -12.49 -74.67 5.26
C LEU A 3 -11.62 -74.05 4.16
N ARG A 4 -12.20 -73.68 3.01
CA ARG A 4 -11.58 -72.71 2.08
C ARG A 4 -12.61 -71.68 1.60
N ASN A 5 -12.45 -70.50 2.20
CA ASN A 5 -12.83 -69.14 1.82
C ASN A 5 -13.24 -68.88 0.36
N PRO A 6 -14.33 -68.12 0.13
CA PRO A 6 -14.47 -67.30 -1.07
C PRO A 6 -13.69 -65.99 -0.90
N LEU A 7 -12.77 -65.70 -1.82
CA LEU A 7 -12.13 -64.39 -1.94
C LEU A 7 -13.17 -63.37 -2.41
N ILE A 8 -13.61 -62.51 -1.50
CA ILE A 8 -14.37 -61.30 -1.79
C ILE A 8 -13.40 -60.30 -2.44
N ALA A 9 -13.64 -59.97 -3.71
CA ALA A 9 -12.96 -58.87 -4.39
C ALA A 9 -13.48 -57.54 -3.84
N LEU A 10 -12.70 -56.90 -2.97
CA LEU A 10 -12.99 -55.56 -2.47
C LEU A 10 -12.46 -54.54 -3.49
N VAL A 11 -13.34 -54.06 -4.38
CA VAL A 11 -13.04 -52.94 -5.28
C VAL A 11 -13.01 -51.65 -4.45
N LEU A 12 -11.81 -51.19 -4.09
CA LEU A 12 -11.60 -49.87 -3.50
C LEU A 12 -11.72 -48.79 -4.60
N LEU A 13 -12.95 -48.35 -4.86
CA LEU A 13 -13.22 -47.07 -5.52
C LEU A 13 -12.88 -45.93 -4.53
N LEU A 14 -11.59 -45.60 -4.43
CA LEU A 14 -11.18 -44.32 -3.88
C LEU A 14 -11.63 -43.24 -4.87
N ALA A 15 -12.81 -42.68 -4.63
CA ALA A 15 -13.29 -41.52 -5.36
C ALA A 15 -12.26 -40.40 -5.20
N TRP A 16 -11.58 -40.06 -6.29
CA TRP A 16 -10.86 -38.80 -6.41
C TRP A 16 -11.91 -37.69 -6.44
N LEU A 17 -12.40 -37.30 -5.26
CA LEU A 17 -13.15 -36.06 -5.16
C LEU A 17 -12.15 -34.95 -5.47
N PRO A 18 -12.34 -34.15 -6.54
CA PRO A 18 -11.55 -32.94 -6.69
C PRO A 18 -11.76 -32.15 -5.41
N ALA A 19 -10.67 -31.78 -4.74
CA ALA A 19 -10.74 -30.89 -3.61
C ALA A 19 -11.52 -29.67 -4.08
N TYR A 20 -12.71 -29.45 -3.52
CA TYR A 20 -13.46 -28.23 -3.78
C TYR A 20 -12.51 -27.06 -3.50
N PRO A 21 -12.38 -26.08 -4.41
CA PRO A 21 -11.62 -24.89 -4.10
C PRO A 21 -12.16 -24.35 -2.78
N GLN A 22 -11.27 -24.24 -1.78
CA GLN A 22 -11.62 -23.66 -0.48
C GLN A 22 -12.30 -22.33 -0.78
N ALA A 23 -13.50 -22.10 -0.20
CA ALA A 23 -14.18 -20.83 -0.38
C ALA A 23 -13.19 -19.71 -0.03
N ILE A 24 -13.05 -18.72 -0.91
CA ILE A 24 -12.25 -17.53 -0.62
C ILE A 24 -12.85 -16.94 0.65
N GLY A 25 -12.10 -16.98 1.77
CA GLY A 25 -12.54 -16.40 3.03
C GLY A 25 -12.85 -14.92 2.87
N ILE A 26 -13.62 -14.31 3.76
CA ILE A 26 -13.78 -12.85 3.78
C ILE A 26 -12.59 -12.29 4.60
N PRO A 27 -11.90 -11.23 4.14
CA PRO A 27 -10.80 -10.65 4.89
C PRO A 27 -11.32 -10.05 6.21
N ASP A 28 -10.55 -10.19 7.29
CA ASP A 28 -10.86 -9.57 8.59
C ASP A 28 -10.00 -8.30 8.78
N PRO A 29 -10.50 -7.24 9.45
CA PRO A 29 -9.70 -6.07 9.77
C PRO A 29 -8.39 -6.39 10.54
N GLY A 30 -8.37 -7.47 11.32
CA GLY A 30 -7.19 -7.97 12.01
C GLY A 30 -6.09 -8.52 11.09
N ASP A 31 -6.41 -8.81 9.83
CA ASP A 31 -5.45 -9.29 8.83
C ASP A 31 -4.59 -8.15 8.26
N ILE A 32 -4.94 -6.89 8.51
CA ILE A 32 -4.21 -5.73 7.99
C ILE A 32 -2.90 -5.56 8.76
N PRO A 33 -1.73 -5.63 8.10
CA PRO A 33 -0.45 -5.51 8.78
C PRO A 33 -0.20 -4.05 9.18
N LEU A 34 -0.36 -3.77 10.47
CA LEU A 34 -0.19 -2.44 11.06
C LEU A 34 1.11 -2.32 11.86
N ARG A 35 1.88 -1.27 11.63
CA ARG A 35 3.14 -0.99 12.36
C ARG A 35 3.04 0.25 13.23
N GLU A 36 3.83 0.28 14.30
CA GLU A 36 3.94 1.45 15.16
C GLU A 36 4.90 2.49 14.55
N PRO A 37 4.67 3.80 14.74
CA PRO A 37 5.59 4.84 14.26
C PRO A 37 7.04 4.66 14.74
N ALA A 38 7.24 4.10 15.93
CA ALA A 38 8.56 3.79 16.48
C ALA A 38 9.37 2.78 15.67
N GLU A 39 8.71 1.96 14.85
CA GLU A 39 9.36 1.03 13.93
C GLU A 39 9.97 1.75 12.72
N PHE A 40 9.81 3.06 12.54
CA PHE A 40 10.36 3.81 11.39
C PHE A 40 11.51 4.72 11.84
N PRO A 41 12.77 4.21 11.87
CA PRO A 41 13.92 4.98 12.34
C PRO A 41 14.26 6.18 11.47
N ALA A 42 13.82 6.18 10.20
CA ALA A 42 14.03 7.29 9.29
C ALA A 42 13.18 8.53 9.63
N LEU A 43 12.03 8.34 10.31
CA LEU A 43 11.18 9.46 10.72
C LEU A 43 11.92 10.36 11.72
N PRO A 44 11.87 11.69 11.55
CA PRO A 44 12.21 12.64 12.59
C PRO A 44 11.45 12.33 13.88
N LEU A 45 12.13 12.49 15.02
CA LEU A 45 11.59 12.13 16.33
C LEU A 45 10.27 12.86 16.63
N ASP A 46 10.19 14.14 16.29
CA ASP A 46 8.99 14.95 16.53
C ASP A 46 7.79 14.46 15.72
N ILE A 47 8.00 14.06 14.46
CA ILE A 47 6.95 13.48 13.60
C ILE A 47 6.50 12.14 14.17
N ARG A 48 7.43 11.29 14.61
CA ARG A 48 7.09 10.02 15.25
C ARG A 48 6.19 10.23 16.47
N HIS A 49 6.57 11.13 17.37
CA HIS A 49 5.77 11.43 18.55
C HIS A 49 4.42 12.07 18.20
N ASP A 50 4.36 12.86 17.13
CA ASP A 50 3.10 13.39 16.64
C ASP A 50 2.17 12.29 16.13
N LEU A 51 2.68 11.35 15.34
CA LEU A 51 1.93 10.17 14.88
C LEU A 51 1.44 9.33 16.06
N GLU A 52 2.29 9.07 17.06
CA GLU A 52 1.92 8.36 18.30
C GLU A 52 0.79 9.09 19.04
N ARG A 53 0.89 10.41 19.22
CA ARG A 53 -0.17 11.23 19.85
C ARG A 53 -1.49 11.19 19.08
N ARG A 54 -1.44 11.06 17.75
CA ARG A 54 -2.62 10.92 16.88
C ARG A 54 -3.26 9.53 16.94
N GLY A 55 -2.64 8.57 17.65
CA GLY A 55 -3.07 7.17 17.66
C GLY A 55 -2.86 6.48 16.31
N CYS A 56 -1.82 6.90 15.59
CA CYS A 56 -1.54 6.45 14.24
C CYS A 56 -0.92 5.05 14.22
N ARG A 57 -1.46 4.17 13.38
CA ARG A 57 -0.82 2.93 12.96
C ARG A 57 -0.55 2.99 11.47
N ILE A 58 0.62 2.52 11.03
CA ILE A 58 1.03 2.64 9.63
C ILE A 58 0.73 1.30 8.94
N PRO A 59 -0.27 1.23 8.05
CA PRO A 59 -0.58 -0.01 7.34
C PRO A 59 0.55 -0.33 6.36
N GLN A 60 0.85 -1.62 6.17
CA GLN A 60 1.93 -2.07 5.31
C GLN A 60 1.37 -2.72 4.05
N SER A 61 1.76 -2.17 2.89
CA SER A 61 1.54 -2.86 1.63
C SER A 61 2.36 -4.16 1.56
N GLN A 62 1.87 -5.13 0.79
CA GLN A 62 2.68 -6.27 0.38
C GLN A 62 3.96 -5.78 -0.32
N GLN A 63 5.10 -6.31 0.10
CA GLN A 63 6.40 -5.98 -0.47
C GLN A 63 7.18 -7.27 -0.77
N ALA A 64 8.03 -7.23 -1.78
CA ALA A 64 8.91 -8.36 -2.13
C ALA A 64 9.95 -8.65 -1.02
N ASP A 65 10.39 -7.62 -0.31
CA ASP A 65 11.22 -7.76 0.89
C ASP A 65 10.33 -7.71 2.15
N PRO A 66 10.25 -8.80 2.94
CA PRO A 66 9.44 -8.84 4.15
C PRO A 66 9.94 -7.92 5.27
N ASN A 67 11.19 -7.43 5.18
CA ASN A 67 11.75 -6.46 6.13
C ASN A 67 11.55 -5.01 5.68
N ALA A 68 11.18 -4.79 4.41
CA ALA A 68 10.92 -3.46 3.92
C ALA A 68 9.67 -2.91 4.59
N ARG A 69 9.70 -1.63 4.92
CA ARG A 69 8.59 -0.92 5.53
C ARG A 69 8.06 0.08 4.51
N SER A 70 6.78 -0.03 4.20
CA SER A 70 6.11 0.88 3.26
C SER A 70 5.34 1.96 4.01
N ASN A 71 4.78 2.88 3.24
CA ASN A 71 3.82 3.87 3.72
C ASN A 71 4.35 4.94 4.68
N VAL A 72 5.68 5.08 4.69
CA VAL A 72 6.40 6.26 5.19
C VAL A 72 7.44 6.63 4.14
N VAL A 73 7.27 7.80 3.52
CA VAL A 73 8.21 8.30 2.51
C VAL A 73 8.65 9.73 2.80
N SER A 74 9.85 10.05 2.31
CA SER A 74 10.37 11.41 2.32
C SER A 74 10.70 11.85 0.91
N GLY A 75 10.53 13.14 0.64
CA GLY A 75 10.79 13.70 -0.67
C GLY A 75 10.76 15.21 -0.62
N ARG A 76 10.92 15.84 -1.77
CA ARG A 76 10.74 17.28 -1.95
C ARG A 76 9.32 17.49 -2.47
N PHE A 77 8.29 17.36 -1.64
CA PHE A 77 6.91 17.27 -2.12
C PHE A 77 6.26 18.62 -2.38
N GLY A 78 6.63 19.67 -1.64
CA GLY A 78 5.99 20.98 -1.76
C GLY A 78 6.85 22.02 -2.46
N SER A 79 8.16 21.80 -2.54
CA SER A 79 9.08 22.56 -3.40
C SER A 79 10.44 21.88 -3.49
N ALA A 80 11.24 22.27 -4.49
CA ALA A 80 12.60 21.77 -4.65
C ALA A 80 13.55 22.16 -3.49
N ALA A 81 13.19 23.09 -2.61
CA ALA A 81 14.05 23.59 -1.55
C ALA A 81 13.82 22.93 -0.18
N GLN A 82 12.75 22.15 -0.01
CA GLN A 82 12.39 21.55 1.27
C GLN A 82 12.43 20.02 1.26
N ARG A 83 12.49 19.43 2.45
CA ARG A 83 12.30 18.00 2.68
C ARG A 83 11.01 17.81 3.46
N ASP A 84 10.12 17.03 2.91
CA ASP A 84 8.80 16.74 3.45
C ASP A 84 8.70 15.25 3.80
N TRP A 85 7.72 14.91 4.62
CA TRP A 85 7.40 13.53 4.98
C TRP A 85 5.94 13.24 4.71
N ALA A 86 5.67 12.11 4.06
CA ALA A 86 4.31 11.63 3.82
C ALA A 86 4.12 10.26 4.47
N VAL A 87 3.00 10.09 5.16
CA VAL A 87 2.69 8.89 5.95
C VAL A 87 1.24 8.50 5.73
N LEU A 88 0.96 7.23 5.40
CA LEU A 88 -0.39 6.71 5.55
C LEU A 88 -0.62 6.36 7.01
N CYS A 89 -1.70 6.91 7.56
CA CYS A 89 -2.03 6.82 8.96
C CYS A 89 -3.41 6.20 9.14
N SER A 90 -3.44 4.93 9.54
CA SER A 90 -4.66 4.23 9.96
C SER A 90 -5.03 4.64 11.38
N ARG A 91 -6.28 5.02 11.57
CA ARG A 91 -6.91 5.18 12.87
C ARG A 91 -8.31 4.57 12.83
N ASN A 92 -8.54 3.56 13.67
CA ASN A 92 -9.81 2.84 13.76
C ASN A 92 -10.25 2.22 12.42
N GLY A 93 -9.31 1.74 11.61
CA GLY A 93 -9.60 1.08 10.32
C GLY A 93 -9.85 2.03 9.16
N ASP A 94 -9.56 3.32 9.30
CA ASP A 94 -9.57 4.31 8.22
C ASP A 94 -8.19 4.98 8.09
N SER A 95 -7.62 4.93 6.88
CA SER A 95 -6.30 5.48 6.60
C SER A 95 -6.36 6.80 5.84
N SER A 96 -5.79 7.83 6.46
CA SER A 96 -5.58 9.16 5.87
C SER A 96 -4.12 9.36 5.45
N LEU A 97 -3.87 10.19 4.42
CA LEU A 97 -2.53 10.64 4.07
C LEU A 97 -2.18 11.89 4.88
N LEU A 98 -1.08 11.84 5.62
CA LEU A 98 -0.52 13.00 6.34
C LEU A 98 0.75 13.44 5.65
N VAL A 99 0.85 14.73 5.32
CA VAL A 99 2.06 15.34 4.74
C VAL A 99 2.59 16.42 5.69
N TYR A 100 3.77 16.18 6.26
CA TYR A 100 4.49 17.09 7.14
C TYR A 100 5.44 17.95 6.32
N TRP A 101 5.06 19.20 6.05
CA TRP A 101 5.86 20.13 5.26
C TRP A 101 7.10 20.56 6.03
N ARG A 102 8.28 20.53 5.40
CA ARG A 102 9.59 20.80 6.03
C ARG A 102 9.88 19.92 7.26
N GLY A 103 9.10 18.86 7.46
CA GLY A 103 9.12 18.05 8.68
C GLY A 103 8.57 18.75 9.93
N ASP A 104 7.78 19.83 9.77
CA ASP A 104 7.17 20.57 10.87
C ASP A 104 5.84 19.94 11.29
N ILE A 105 5.71 19.61 12.57
CA ILE A 105 4.49 19.03 13.15
C ILE A 105 3.33 20.05 13.27
N ASN A 106 3.61 21.34 13.08
CA ASN A 106 2.59 22.41 13.08
C ASN A 106 2.09 22.74 11.65
N ASP A 107 2.75 22.22 10.62
CA ASP A 107 2.39 22.43 9.21
C ASP A 107 2.13 21.07 8.54
N VAL A 108 0.99 20.49 8.87
CA VAL A 108 0.59 19.14 8.44
C VAL A 108 -0.67 19.24 7.58
N LEU A 109 -0.55 18.83 6.33
CA LEU A 109 -1.72 18.57 5.50
C LEU A 109 -2.27 17.17 5.83
N VAL A 110 -3.57 17.10 6.09
CA VAL A 110 -4.30 15.84 6.31
C VAL A 110 -5.31 15.70 5.20
N GLU A 111 -5.16 14.67 4.38
CA GLU A 111 -6.15 14.33 3.37
C GLU A 111 -7.20 13.38 3.93
N ALA A 112 -8.41 13.45 3.36
CA ALA A 112 -9.49 12.53 3.71
C ALA A 112 -9.04 11.08 3.53
N GLY A 113 -9.33 10.27 4.55
CA GLY A 113 -9.03 8.86 4.52
C GLY A 113 -10.06 8.02 3.77
N SER A 114 -9.78 6.73 3.73
CA SER A 114 -10.72 5.71 3.31
C SER A 114 -10.56 4.46 4.17
N PRO A 115 -11.60 3.61 4.29
CA PRO A 115 -11.52 2.36 5.02
C PRO A 115 -10.36 1.49 4.55
N ASP A 116 -9.59 0.95 5.49
CA ASP A 116 -8.44 0.10 5.18
C ASP A 116 -8.86 -1.19 4.46
N MET A 117 -10.07 -1.68 4.78
CA MET A 117 -10.66 -2.87 4.16
C MET A 117 -10.90 -2.72 2.66
N ASP A 118 -11.10 -1.50 2.16
CA ASP A 118 -11.27 -1.25 0.72
C ASP A 118 -9.99 -1.59 -0.08
N TRP A 119 -8.86 -1.70 0.63
CA TRP A 119 -7.54 -2.01 0.08
C TRP A 119 -7.10 -3.44 0.34
N MET A 120 -7.98 -4.30 0.85
CA MET A 120 -7.75 -5.74 0.93
C MET A 120 -8.10 -6.39 -0.41
N GLN A 121 -7.12 -7.06 -1.01
CA GLN A 121 -7.25 -7.68 -2.33
C GLN A 121 -6.85 -9.16 -2.29
N TRP A 122 -7.64 -10.01 -2.93
CA TRP A 122 -7.33 -11.43 -3.06
C TRP A 122 -6.27 -11.65 -4.14
N GLN A 123 -5.12 -12.21 -3.76
CA GLN A 123 -3.97 -12.45 -4.65
C GLN A 123 -3.90 -13.89 -5.17
N GLY A 124 -4.85 -14.75 -4.80
CA GLY A 124 -4.81 -16.17 -5.12
C GLY A 124 -4.00 -17.00 -4.11
N PRO A 125 -4.08 -18.34 -4.16
CA PRO A 125 -3.23 -19.20 -3.33
C PRO A 125 -1.79 -19.26 -3.86
N PRO A 126 -0.78 -19.33 -2.96
CA PRO A 126 -0.88 -19.38 -1.50
C PRO A 126 -1.03 -18.03 -0.78
N GLU A 127 -0.95 -16.90 -1.48
CA GLU A 127 -0.81 -15.55 -0.92
C GLU A 127 -2.06 -15.08 -0.16
N GLY A 128 -3.25 -15.45 -0.63
CA GLY A 128 -4.51 -15.10 0.00
C GLY A 128 -4.86 -13.61 -0.08
N TRP A 129 -5.52 -13.08 0.95
CA TRP A 129 -5.84 -11.66 1.05
C TRP A 129 -4.61 -10.84 1.46
N GLN A 130 -4.38 -9.73 0.78
CA GLN A 130 -3.26 -8.84 1.02
C GLN A 130 -3.73 -7.39 1.06
N TYR A 131 -3.14 -6.60 1.96
CA TYR A 131 -3.30 -5.14 1.95
C TYR A 131 -2.39 -4.54 0.88
N THR A 132 -2.97 -3.77 -0.04
CA THR A 132 -2.22 -3.33 -1.24
C THR A 132 -2.01 -1.82 -1.36
N ARG A 133 -2.67 -1.00 -0.53
CA ARG A 133 -2.49 0.46 -0.59
C ARG A 133 -1.05 0.85 -0.28
N TYR A 134 -0.45 1.62 -1.16
CA TYR A 134 0.91 2.13 -0.96
C TYR A 134 1.03 3.62 -1.26
N ILE A 135 2.08 4.23 -0.69
CA ILE A 135 2.64 5.49 -1.16
C ILE A 135 4.14 5.35 -1.45
N ALA A 136 4.61 6.08 -2.46
CA ALA A 136 6.01 6.14 -2.86
C ALA A 136 6.42 7.57 -3.27
N THR A 137 7.72 7.88 -3.22
CA THR A 137 8.25 9.15 -3.75
C THR A 137 8.38 9.06 -5.27
N ALA A 138 7.65 9.91 -6.01
CA ALA A 138 7.74 10.01 -7.46
C ALA A 138 8.69 11.14 -7.87
N THR A 139 9.91 10.79 -8.30
CA THR A 139 10.88 11.81 -8.75
C THR A 139 10.43 12.49 -10.05
N PRO A 140 10.89 13.72 -10.36
CA PRO A 140 10.63 14.37 -11.66
C PRO A 140 10.97 13.50 -12.87
N LYS A 141 12.01 12.66 -12.77
CA LYS A 141 12.39 11.71 -13.82
C LYS A 141 11.33 10.62 -14.01
N MET A 142 10.79 10.10 -12.91
CA MET A 142 9.72 9.11 -12.94
C MET A 142 8.42 9.69 -13.50
N ILE A 143 8.04 10.89 -13.05
CA ILE A 143 6.84 11.59 -13.53
C ILE A 143 6.91 11.80 -15.04
N ARG A 144 8.03 12.32 -15.56
CA ARG A 144 8.23 12.48 -17.01
C ARG A 144 8.12 11.15 -17.76
N ARG A 145 8.78 10.10 -17.25
CA ARG A 145 8.73 8.77 -17.86
C ARG A 145 7.30 8.23 -17.95
N LEU A 146 6.50 8.39 -16.91
CA LEU A 146 5.12 7.89 -16.89
C LEU A 146 4.20 8.72 -17.78
N ALA A 147 4.39 10.04 -17.83
CA ALA A 147 3.69 10.88 -18.80
C ALA A 147 4.04 10.49 -20.24
N ASP A 148 5.32 10.22 -20.55
CA ASP A 148 5.74 9.77 -21.89
C ASP A 148 5.16 8.40 -22.26
N ALA A 149 4.95 7.51 -21.28
CA ALA A 149 4.52 6.13 -21.52
C ALA A 149 3.00 5.96 -21.55
N PHE A 150 2.28 6.68 -20.68
CA PHE A 150 0.88 6.41 -20.36
C PHE A 150 0.00 7.67 -20.33
N GLY A 151 0.59 8.87 -20.40
CA GLY A 151 -0.13 10.14 -20.27
C GLY A 151 0.14 11.11 -21.42
N ASP A 152 0.03 12.40 -21.12
CA ASP A 152 0.41 13.49 -22.03
C ASP A 152 1.50 14.36 -21.39
N PRO A 153 2.74 14.33 -21.91
CA PRO A 153 3.84 15.16 -21.38
C PRO A 153 3.56 16.67 -21.41
N SER A 154 2.63 17.14 -22.25
CA SER A 154 2.27 18.56 -22.34
C SER A 154 1.39 19.04 -21.17
N GLU A 155 0.79 18.12 -20.42
CA GLU A 155 0.00 18.42 -19.22
C GLU A 155 0.85 18.52 -17.95
N LEU A 156 2.15 18.24 -18.04
CA LEU A 156 3.04 18.35 -16.89
C LEU A 156 3.18 19.81 -16.42
N PRO A 157 3.17 20.05 -15.10
CA PRO A 157 3.34 21.38 -14.54
C PRO A 157 4.72 21.94 -14.90
N VAL A 158 4.78 23.25 -15.13
CA VAL A 158 6.02 23.98 -15.38
C VAL A 158 6.23 25.00 -14.26
N PRO A 159 7.29 24.88 -13.44
CA PRO A 159 8.33 23.85 -13.49
C PRO A 159 7.90 22.52 -12.84
N LEU A 160 8.43 21.40 -13.37
CA LEU A 160 8.43 20.09 -12.71
C LEU A 160 9.79 19.88 -12.03
N ASP A 161 9.98 20.53 -10.89
CA ASP A 161 11.27 20.69 -10.21
C ASP A 161 11.41 19.93 -8.89
N HIS A 162 10.35 19.26 -8.45
CA HIS A 162 10.30 18.59 -7.16
C HIS A 162 9.55 17.25 -7.26
N ASP A 163 9.54 16.48 -6.17
CA ASP A 163 8.99 15.14 -6.15
C ASP A 163 7.45 15.19 -6.01
N GLY A 164 6.74 14.23 -6.60
CA GLY A 164 5.35 13.92 -6.27
C GLY A 164 5.23 12.80 -5.25
N ILE A 165 4.02 12.55 -4.79
CA ILE A 165 3.65 11.36 -4.02
C ILE A 165 2.87 10.45 -4.96
N GLU A 166 3.45 9.30 -5.30
CA GLU A 166 2.70 8.22 -5.93
C GLU A 166 1.82 7.55 -4.87
N ALA A 167 0.55 7.35 -5.17
CA ALA A 167 -0.40 6.64 -4.34
C ALA A 167 -1.19 5.65 -5.21
N GLY A 168 -1.28 4.38 -4.78
CA GLY A 168 -1.90 3.35 -5.62
C GLY A 168 -2.17 2.03 -4.94
N ASP A 169 -2.60 1.08 -5.77
CA ASP A 169 -2.77 -0.34 -5.46
C ASP A 169 -1.54 -1.10 -5.95
N SER A 170 -0.87 -1.81 -5.04
CA SER A 170 0.39 -2.51 -5.31
C SER A 170 0.25 -3.49 -6.48
N GLY A 171 0.98 -3.26 -7.57
CA GLY A 171 0.96 -4.11 -8.77
C GLY A 171 -0.21 -3.85 -9.72
N LYS A 172 -0.97 -2.77 -9.52
CA LYS A 172 -2.04 -2.31 -10.42
C LYS A 172 -1.88 -0.81 -10.72
N ALA A 173 -2.99 -0.07 -10.76
CA ALA A 173 -3.01 1.35 -11.06
C ALA A 173 -2.53 2.21 -9.89
N SER A 174 -1.82 3.28 -10.23
CA SER A 174 -1.42 4.34 -9.30
C SER A 174 -1.71 5.72 -9.91
N THR A 175 -1.77 6.71 -9.03
CA THR A 175 -1.83 8.12 -9.41
C THR A 175 -0.66 8.84 -8.77
N ILE A 176 -0.15 9.88 -9.44
CA ILE A 176 0.87 10.74 -8.83
C ILE A 176 0.21 12.04 -8.43
N ARG A 177 0.28 12.36 -7.14
CA ARG A 177 -0.11 13.65 -6.61
C ARG A 177 1.08 14.58 -6.58
N TYR A 178 0.97 15.70 -7.26
CA TYR A 178 2.02 16.70 -7.36
C TYR A 178 1.55 18.03 -6.78
N TRP A 179 2.32 18.64 -5.88
CA TRP A 179 1.91 19.88 -5.23
C TRP A 179 2.30 21.07 -6.11
N HIS A 180 1.32 21.78 -6.66
CA HIS A 180 1.58 22.89 -7.55
C HIS A 180 0.68 24.07 -7.19
N HIS A 181 1.27 25.24 -6.95
CA HIS A 181 0.56 26.46 -6.59
C HIS A 181 -0.43 26.31 -5.41
N GLY A 182 -0.05 25.53 -4.38
CA GLY A 182 -0.83 25.39 -3.16
C GLY A 182 -1.99 24.39 -3.24
N GLN A 183 -2.02 23.55 -4.28
CA GLN A 183 -3.01 22.48 -4.44
C GLN A 183 -2.36 21.22 -4.99
N TRP A 184 -2.98 20.08 -4.73
CA TRP A 184 -2.64 18.84 -5.43
C TRP A 184 -3.19 18.88 -6.84
N ILE A 185 -2.35 18.49 -7.80
CA ILE A 185 -2.80 18.05 -9.11
C ILE A 185 -2.53 16.56 -9.24
N GLU A 186 -3.43 15.84 -9.89
CA GLU A 186 -3.25 14.43 -10.21
C GLU A 186 -2.61 14.30 -11.58
N LEU A 187 -1.52 13.54 -11.63
CA LEU A 187 -0.78 13.18 -12.82
C LEU A 187 -0.88 11.67 -13.03
N THR A 188 -0.71 11.25 -14.28
CA THR A 188 -0.69 9.83 -14.65
C THR A 188 0.36 9.06 -13.86
N GLY A 189 -0.07 7.99 -13.19
CA GLY A 189 0.80 7.01 -12.56
C GLY A 189 1.04 5.80 -13.47
N MET A 190 1.15 4.62 -12.87
CA MET A 190 1.15 3.35 -13.61
C MET A 190 -0.30 2.94 -13.86
N ASP A 191 -0.67 2.53 -15.08
CA ASP A 191 -2.00 2.02 -15.44
C ASP A 191 -2.03 0.51 -15.75
#